data_AF-A0A7S2F2D1-F1
#
_entry.id   AF-A0A7S2F2D1-F1
#
_cell.length_a   1.000
_cell.length_b   1.000
_cell.length_c   1.000
_cell.angle_alpha   90.00
_cell.angle_beta   90.00
_cell.angle_gamma   90.00
#
_symmetry.space_group_name_H-M   'P 1'
#
loop_
_entity.id
_entity.type
_entity.pdbx_description
1 polymer ?
#
loop_
_entity_poly.entity_id
_entity_poly.type
_entity_poly.pdbx_seq_one_letter_code
_entity_poly.pdbx_strand_id
1 'polypeptide(L)'
;FGSAPSAAALLVLLSRSMAPCSRSHTLWSRRAARRAACRRACLVLACVACRLAWSCLPSSGSGACAFAAPTTSVVSVLGKVLGLVMIVVLACLLLVIVGGGSLVAATVKASIESMDRDVLGVDVTINSLEVSLHKGLIDMKGMVVANASGYSAEYLLNVDRALVDVDMCTMIRTGFKEIVVQGIVMSNVDVIWEKSGMTQSNIKQVLNHVTARREKAQQAQSSAGSEPSAGNAPAPPRRKSARTIRVEKVRFDDIGVKMASHLLQGAGMRLSVADIDYDDFSADHGSCIIDDVAAILVMSLLKSVVASTAGKSIGDHFF
;
A
#
# COMPACT_ATOMS: atom_id res chain seq x y z
N PHE A 1 40.04 18.76 -45.50
CA PHE A 1 38.96 19.76 -45.37
C PHE A 1 37.64 19.02 -45.16
N GLY A 2 37.21 18.61 -43.95
CA GLY A 2 37.52 19.11 -42.62
C GLY A 2 36.47 20.10 -42.11
N SER A 3 35.17 19.94 -42.42
CA SER A 3 34.10 20.75 -41.83
C SER A 3 33.61 20.10 -40.54
N ALA A 4 34.05 20.63 -39.40
CA ALA A 4 33.51 20.30 -38.09
C ALA A 4 32.00 20.62 -38.04
N PRO A 5 31.17 19.78 -37.41
CA PRO A 5 29.77 20.12 -37.19
C PRO A 5 29.67 21.33 -36.23
N SER A 6 28.83 22.28 -36.61
CA SER A 6 28.52 23.49 -35.82
C SER A 6 28.17 23.14 -34.37
N ALA A 7 28.66 23.94 -33.41
CA ALA A 7 28.40 23.80 -31.98
C ALA A 7 26.90 23.73 -31.63
N ALA A 8 26.02 24.23 -32.51
CA ALA A 8 24.57 24.11 -32.36
C ALA A 8 24.06 22.67 -32.53
N ALA A 9 24.70 21.85 -33.36
CA ALA A 9 24.31 20.45 -33.58
C ALA A 9 24.73 19.54 -32.43
N LEU A 10 25.85 19.83 -31.75
CA LEU A 10 26.28 19.09 -30.56
C LEU A 10 25.39 19.39 -29.34
N LEU A 11 24.88 20.63 -29.22
CA LEU A 11 23.99 21.03 -28.13
C LEU A 11 22.60 20.38 -28.22
N VAL A 12 22.09 20.13 -29.43
CA VAL A 12 20.80 19.43 -29.64
C VAL A 12 20.91 17.91 -29.39
N LEU A 13 22.09 17.32 -29.61
CA LEU A 13 22.34 15.91 -29.29
C LEU A 13 22.60 15.69 -27.80
N LEU A 14 23.26 16.63 -27.12
CA LEU A 14 23.46 16.58 -25.66
C LEU A 14 22.18 16.89 -24.88
N SER A 15 21.27 17.72 -25.42
CA SER A 15 19.97 17.97 -24.78
C SER A 15 19.00 16.79 -24.85
N ARG A 16 19.28 15.76 -25.67
CA ARG A 16 18.51 14.51 -25.72
C ARG A 16 19.07 13.41 -24.82
N SER A 17 20.28 13.57 -24.28
CA SER A 17 20.93 12.59 -23.40
C SER A 17 20.76 12.89 -21.90
N MET A 18 20.13 14.00 -21.55
CA MET A 18 19.79 14.36 -20.16
C MET A 18 18.29 14.61 -20.03
N ALA A 19 17.49 13.60 -20.37
CA ALA A 19 16.13 13.52 -19.86
C ALA A 19 16.21 12.91 -18.45
N PRO A 20 15.99 13.68 -17.36
CA PRO A 20 15.73 13.05 -16.08
C PRO A 20 14.50 12.16 -16.22
N CYS A 21 14.60 10.96 -15.66
CA CYS A 21 13.57 9.92 -15.63
C CYS A 21 12.22 10.49 -15.14
N SER A 22 11.41 11.00 -16.06
CA SER A 22 10.18 11.75 -15.82
C SER A 22 8.98 10.92 -16.25
N ARG A 23 8.78 9.78 -15.56
CA ARG A 23 7.58 8.94 -15.76
C ARG A 23 6.89 8.46 -14.47
N SER A 24 7.39 8.87 -13.31
CA SER A 24 6.70 8.76 -12.01
C SER A 24 5.63 9.86 -11.78
N HIS A 25 5.58 10.89 -12.64
CA HIS A 25 4.70 12.04 -12.50
C HIS A 25 3.22 11.83 -12.89
N THR A 26 2.89 10.77 -13.63
CA THR A 26 1.51 10.55 -14.11
C THR A 26 0.57 10.00 -13.04
N LEU A 27 1.08 9.21 -12.09
CA LEU A 27 0.35 8.88 -10.86
C LEU A 27 0.11 10.13 -10.00
N TRP A 28 1.08 11.07 -9.98
CA TRP A 28 1.00 12.31 -9.22
C TRP A 28 0.06 13.37 -9.80
N SER A 29 -0.19 13.40 -11.11
CA SER A 29 -1.08 14.40 -11.72
C SER A 29 -2.56 14.17 -11.41
N ARG A 30 -3.02 12.91 -11.35
CA ARG A 30 -4.39 12.57 -10.92
C ARG A 30 -4.58 12.71 -9.40
N ARG A 31 -3.51 12.54 -8.61
CA ARG A 31 -3.49 12.87 -7.17
C ARG A 31 -3.83 14.34 -6.91
N ALA A 32 -3.35 15.26 -7.74
CA ALA A 32 -3.61 16.69 -7.55
C ALA A 32 -5.11 17.03 -7.67
N ALA A 33 -5.82 16.46 -8.66
CA ALA A 33 -7.23 16.74 -8.89
C ALA A 33 -8.15 16.19 -7.78
N ARG A 34 -7.94 14.94 -7.34
CA ARG A 34 -8.76 14.32 -6.27
C ARG A 34 -8.43 14.90 -4.89
N ARG A 35 -7.14 15.20 -4.61
CA ARG A 35 -6.73 15.89 -3.38
C ARG A 35 -7.24 17.34 -3.34
N ALA A 36 -7.34 18.04 -4.47
CA ALA A 36 -7.95 19.37 -4.51
C ALA A 36 -9.43 19.34 -4.13
N ALA A 37 -10.19 18.35 -4.62
CA ALA A 37 -11.60 18.17 -4.26
C ALA A 37 -11.77 17.81 -2.77
N CYS A 38 -10.95 16.91 -2.24
CA CYS A 38 -11.04 16.50 -0.83
C CYS A 38 -10.48 17.57 0.14
N ARG A 39 -9.42 18.30 -0.24
CA ARG A 39 -8.95 19.48 0.51
C ARG A 39 -10.01 20.57 0.55
N ARG A 40 -10.70 20.84 -0.56
CA ARG A 40 -11.85 21.78 -0.57
C ARG A 40 -12.95 21.31 0.36
N ALA A 41 -13.28 20.02 0.39
CA ALA A 41 -14.29 19.49 1.31
C ALA A 41 -13.87 19.59 2.80
N CYS A 42 -12.62 19.26 3.14
CA CYS A 42 -12.10 19.43 4.51
C CYS A 42 -11.95 20.90 4.92
N LEU A 43 -11.53 21.79 4.01
CA LEU A 43 -11.49 23.24 4.25
C LEU A 43 -12.90 23.80 4.44
N VAL A 44 -13.89 23.34 3.67
CA VAL A 44 -15.29 23.75 3.86
C VAL A 44 -15.79 23.28 5.22
N LEU A 45 -15.52 22.03 5.64
CA LEU A 45 -15.89 21.53 6.97
C LEU A 45 -15.17 22.28 8.10
N ALA A 46 -13.87 22.59 7.94
CA ALA A 46 -13.12 23.39 8.91
C ALA A 46 -13.60 24.85 8.96
N CYS A 47 -13.93 25.46 7.82
CA CYS A 47 -14.51 26.81 7.75
C CYS A 47 -15.93 26.85 8.30
N VAL A 48 -16.74 25.81 8.12
CA VAL A 48 -18.07 25.68 8.74
C VAL A 48 -17.93 25.54 10.25
N ALA A 49 -17.01 24.69 10.73
CA ALA A 49 -16.72 24.58 12.16
C ALA A 49 -16.19 25.89 12.76
N CYS A 50 -15.35 26.62 12.03
CA CYS A 50 -14.81 27.92 12.46
C CYS A 50 -15.89 29.04 12.42
N ARG A 51 -16.78 29.05 11.43
CA ARG A 51 -17.95 29.96 11.40
C ARG A 51 -18.92 29.66 12.53
N LEU A 52 -19.20 28.38 12.82
CA LEU A 52 -20.04 27.97 13.94
C LEU A 52 -19.42 28.40 15.28
N ALA A 53 -18.09 28.27 15.42
CA ALA A 53 -17.37 28.77 16.59
C ALA A 53 -17.39 30.32 16.70
N TRP A 54 -17.27 31.03 15.57
CA TRP A 54 -17.32 32.50 15.53
C TRP A 54 -18.71 33.05 15.85
N SER A 55 -19.79 32.38 15.42
CA SER A 55 -21.16 32.75 15.78
C SER A 55 -21.49 32.55 17.26
N CYS A 56 -20.64 31.85 18.02
CA CYS A 56 -20.77 31.72 19.47
C CYS A 56 -19.92 32.74 20.26
N LEU A 57 -19.14 33.60 19.61
CA LEU A 57 -18.45 34.69 20.31
C LEU A 57 -19.45 35.83 20.61
N PRO A 58 -19.60 36.24 21.88
CA PRO A 58 -20.49 37.34 22.22
C PRO A 58 -19.95 38.65 21.64
N SER A 59 -20.71 39.25 20.73
CA SER A 59 -20.45 40.60 20.21
C SER A 59 -20.62 41.62 21.35
N SER A 60 -19.55 42.31 21.72
CA SER A 60 -19.58 43.48 22.58
C SER A 60 -20.31 44.62 21.85
N GLY A 61 -21.64 44.64 21.98
CA GLY A 61 -22.49 45.75 21.56
C GLY A 61 -22.92 46.54 22.79
N SER A 62 -22.29 47.68 23.02
CA SER A 62 -22.67 48.64 24.05
C SER A 62 -23.97 49.35 23.64
N GLY A 63 -25.04 49.19 24.44
CA GLY A 63 -26.30 49.91 24.29
C GLY A 63 -27.28 49.49 25.38
N ALA A 64 -27.46 50.35 26.38
CA ALA A 64 -28.22 50.11 27.61
C ALA A 64 -29.74 50.00 27.41
N CYS A 65 -30.40 49.15 28.21
CA CYS A 65 -31.45 49.56 29.17
C CYS A 65 -31.93 48.34 29.98
N ALA A 66 -32.23 48.60 31.24
CA ALA A 66 -32.39 47.64 32.33
C ALA A 66 -33.62 46.73 32.22
N PHE A 67 -33.39 45.42 32.40
CA PHE A 67 -34.30 44.54 33.13
C PHE A 67 -33.45 43.52 33.88
N ALA A 68 -33.53 43.54 35.21
CA ALA A 68 -32.80 42.62 36.07
C ALA A 68 -33.33 41.19 35.89
N ALA A 69 -32.54 40.35 35.23
CA ALA A 69 -32.68 38.90 35.27
C ALA A 69 -31.31 38.30 35.65
N PRO A 70 -31.20 37.49 36.72
CA PRO A 70 -29.96 36.82 37.09
C PRO A 70 -29.77 35.58 36.21
N THR A 71 -29.46 35.77 34.92
CA THR A 71 -29.19 34.64 34.00
C THR A 71 -27.84 34.75 33.29
N THR A 72 -27.04 35.77 33.61
CA THR A 72 -25.78 36.10 32.89
C THR A 72 -24.58 35.19 33.17
N SER A 73 -24.72 34.08 33.89
CA SER A 73 -23.54 33.27 34.28
C SER A 73 -23.48 31.90 33.59
N VAL A 74 -24.61 31.31 33.21
CA VAL A 74 -24.63 29.93 32.66
C VAL A 74 -24.26 29.87 31.19
N VAL A 75 -24.69 30.84 30.37
CA VAL A 75 -24.40 30.83 28.92
C VAL A 75 -22.91 31.10 28.64
N SER A 76 -22.27 31.99 29.41
CA SER A 76 -20.84 32.29 29.28
C SER A 76 -19.95 31.14 29.75
N VAL A 77 -20.33 30.45 30.82
CA VAL A 77 -19.59 29.29 31.35
C VAL A 77 -19.74 28.09 30.42
N LEU A 78 -20.94 27.82 29.91
CA LEU A 78 -21.19 26.73 28.97
C LEU A 78 -20.42 26.93 27.66
N GLY A 79 -20.37 28.16 27.13
CA GLY A 79 -19.59 28.48 25.93
C GLY A 79 -18.08 28.25 26.11
N LYS A 80 -17.52 28.59 27.28
CA LYS A 80 -16.10 28.33 27.60
C LYS A 80 -15.80 26.85 27.75
N VAL A 81 -16.70 26.09 28.36
CA VAL A 81 -16.55 24.63 28.49
C VAL A 81 -16.62 23.94 27.13
N LEU A 82 -17.60 24.30 26.28
CA LEU A 82 -17.71 23.76 24.92
C LEU A 82 -16.49 24.13 24.07
N GLY A 83 -16.01 25.37 24.16
CA GLY A 83 -14.79 25.82 23.49
C GLY A 83 -13.55 25.03 23.92
N LEU A 84 -13.37 24.82 25.23
CA LEU A 84 -12.26 24.03 25.76
C LEU A 84 -12.34 22.57 25.31
N VAL A 85 -13.52 21.96 25.35
CA VAL A 85 -13.74 20.58 24.88
C VAL A 85 -13.38 20.46 23.40
N MET A 86 -13.81 21.40 22.56
CA MET A 86 -13.46 21.40 21.13
C MET A 86 -11.95 21.54 20.90
N ILE A 87 -11.26 22.40 21.67
CA ILE A 87 -9.80 22.54 21.60
C ILE A 87 -9.09 21.25 21.99
N VAL A 88 -9.53 20.60 23.08
CA VAL A 88 -8.98 19.32 23.54
C VAL A 88 -9.19 18.23 22.49
N VAL A 89 -10.37 18.13 21.89
CA VAL A 89 -10.67 17.15 20.83
C VAL A 89 -9.79 17.40 19.60
N LEU A 90 -9.63 18.65 19.17
CA LEU A 90 -8.76 19.00 18.04
C LEU A 90 -7.29 18.71 18.33
N ALA A 91 -6.83 19.01 19.55
CA ALA A 91 -5.47 18.70 19.98
C ALA A 91 -5.22 17.18 20.01
N CYS A 92 -6.15 16.39 20.56
CA CYS A 92 -6.08 14.92 20.53
C CYS A 92 -6.07 14.38 19.10
N LEU A 93 -6.92 14.89 18.22
CA LEU A 93 -6.95 14.48 16.81
C LEU A 93 -5.62 14.78 16.10
N LEU A 94 -5.04 15.95 16.35
CA LEU A 94 -3.74 16.33 15.80
C LEU A 94 -2.63 15.40 16.31
N LEU A 95 -2.62 15.07 17.60
CA LEU A 95 -1.68 14.11 18.18
C LEU A 95 -1.80 12.74 17.54
N VAL A 96 -3.02 12.24 17.29
CA VAL A 96 -3.24 10.96 16.60
C VAL A 96 -2.74 11.00 15.16
N ILE A 97 -2.96 12.10 14.42
CA ILE A 97 -2.53 12.20 13.02
C ILE A 97 -1.00 12.29 12.90
N VAL A 98 -0.34 13.01 13.81
CA VAL A 98 1.12 13.24 13.78
C VAL A 98 1.88 12.07 14.41
N GLY A 99 1.45 11.59 15.58
CA GLY A 99 2.12 10.52 16.32
C GLY A 99 1.64 9.11 15.97
N GLY A 100 0.40 8.95 15.51
CA GLY A 100 -0.19 7.65 15.23
C GLY A 100 0.43 6.94 14.02
N GLY A 101 1.04 7.69 13.09
CA GLY A 101 1.70 7.13 11.91
C GLY A 101 2.78 6.10 12.28
N SER A 102 3.63 6.42 13.26
CA SER A 102 4.71 5.52 13.69
C SER A 102 4.19 4.27 14.40
N LEU A 103 3.10 4.37 15.17
CA LEU A 103 2.49 3.22 15.83
C LEU A 103 1.83 2.28 14.80
N VAL A 104 1.11 2.85 13.84
CA VAL A 104 0.53 2.09 12.72
C VAL A 104 1.64 1.44 11.90
N ALA A 105 2.73 2.16 11.67
CA ALA A 105 3.87 1.63 10.92
C ALA A 105 4.50 0.40 11.61
N ALA A 106 4.79 0.51 12.91
CA ALA A 106 5.30 -0.61 13.70
C ALA A 106 4.33 -1.81 13.71
N THR A 107 3.02 -1.54 13.83
CA THR A 107 1.98 -2.57 13.81
C THR A 107 1.91 -3.28 12.46
N VAL A 108 1.95 -2.53 11.35
CA VAL A 108 1.90 -3.08 9.99
C VAL A 108 3.17 -3.90 9.72
N LYS A 109 4.34 -3.39 10.08
CA LYS A 109 5.61 -4.12 9.97
C LYS A 109 5.53 -5.46 10.72
N ALA A 110 5.18 -5.42 12.00
CA ALA A 110 5.05 -6.62 12.81
C ALA A 110 4.01 -7.61 12.24
N SER A 111 2.90 -7.10 11.73
CA SER A 111 1.88 -7.94 11.09
C SER A 111 2.42 -8.65 9.86
N ILE A 112 3.14 -7.96 8.98
CA ILE A 112 3.71 -8.56 7.76
C ILE A 112 4.76 -9.61 8.12
N GLU A 113 5.69 -9.28 9.01
CA GLU A 113 6.76 -10.19 9.48
C GLU A 113 6.22 -11.37 10.32
N SER A 114 4.99 -11.29 10.84
CA SER A 114 4.36 -12.39 11.57
C SER A 114 3.55 -13.34 10.67
N MET A 115 3.08 -12.86 9.53
CA MET A 115 2.22 -13.60 8.61
C MET A 115 2.98 -14.14 7.39
N ASP A 116 4.23 -13.75 7.22
CA ASP A 116 5.10 -14.10 6.10
C ASP A 116 5.24 -15.60 5.88
N ARG A 117 5.56 -16.39 6.92
CA ARG A 117 5.66 -17.85 6.83
C ARG A 117 4.34 -18.51 6.48
N ASP A 118 3.26 -18.04 7.08
CA ASP A 118 1.93 -18.59 6.83
C ASP A 118 1.47 -18.30 5.40
N VAL A 119 1.81 -17.13 4.86
CA VAL A 119 1.38 -16.67 3.53
C VAL A 119 2.33 -17.19 2.44
N LEU A 120 3.61 -16.87 2.54
CA LEU A 120 4.64 -17.12 1.52
C LEU A 120 5.47 -18.39 1.77
N GLY A 121 5.51 -18.88 3.01
CA GLY A 121 6.36 -20.03 3.39
C GLY A 121 7.83 -19.66 3.61
N VAL A 122 8.16 -18.37 3.57
CA VAL A 122 9.51 -17.81 3.76
C VAL A 122 9.43 -16.55 4.60
N ASP A 123 10.53 -16.23 5.28
CA ASP A 123 10.64 -15.04 6.11
C ASP A 123 10.72 -13.76 5.26
N VAL A 124 10.04 -12.70 5.68
CA VAL A 124 10.10 -11.37 5.08
C VAL A 124 10.60 -10.41 6.14
N THR A 125 11.56 -9.57 5.76
CA THR A 125 12.12 -8.54 6.64
C THR A 125 11.96 -7.18 6.00
N ILE A 126 11.58 -6.17 6.80
CA ILE A 126 11.42 -4.79 6.33
C ILE A 126 12.32 -3.87 7.16
N ASN A 127 13.27 -3.18 6.53
CA ASN A 127 14.18 -2.29 7.24
C ASN A 127 13.45 -1.12 7.90
N SER A 128 12.67 -0.38 7.12
CA SER A 128 11.95 0.80 7.59
C SER A 128 10.59 0.91 6.94
N LEU A 129 9.59 1.31 7.74
CA LEU A 129 8.22 1.54 7.28
C LEU A 129 7.73 2.86 7.88
N GLU A 130 7.24 3.75 7.02
CA GLU A 130 6.70 5.05 7.39
C GLU A 130 5.27 5.19 6.89
N VAL A 131 4.35 5.60 7.76
CA VAL A 131 2.94 5.80 7.41
C VAL A 131 2.53 7.25 7.62
N SER A 132 2.17 7.91 6.53
CA SER A 132 1.58 9.24 6.54
C SER A 132 0.04 9.14 6.51
N LEU A 133 -0.58 9.04 7.70
CA LEU A 133 -2.04 8.92 7.84
C LEU A 133 -2.81 10.04 7.15
N HIS A 134 -2.31 11.27 7.22
CA HIS A 134 -2.94 12.44 6.58
C HIS A 134 -2.92 12.40 5.04
N LYS A 135 -1.96 11.67 4.45
CA LYS A 135 -1.83 11.50 3.00
C LYS A 135 -2.37 10.17 2.50
N GLY A 136 -2.56 9.19 3.39
CA GLY A 136 -2.82 7.80 3.01
C GLY A 136 -1.63 7.11 2.37
N LEU A 137 -0.41 7.56 2.66
CA LEU A 137 0.80 7.05 2.00
C LEU A 137 1.57 6.14 2.96
N ILE A 138 1.94 4.96 2.49
CA ILE A 138 2.81 4.01 3.18
C ILE A 138 4.09 3.89 2.35
N ASP A 139 5.23 4.19 2.95
CA ASP A 139 6.56 4.10 2.35
C ASP A 139 7.35 3.02 3.07
N MET A 140 7.64 1.93 2.36
CA MET A 140 8.40 0.79 2.85
C MET A 140 9.77 0.82 2.17
N LYS A 141 10.84 0.66 2.95
CA LYS A 141 12.22 0.68 2.48
C LYS A 141 12.95 -0.59 2.89
N GLY A 142 13.71 -1.16 1.95
CA GLY A 142 14.51 -2.36 2.14
C GLY A 142 13.67 -3.54 2.58
N MET A 143 12.75 -3.97 1.71
CA MET A 143 11.97 -5.19 1.91
C MET A 143 12.74 -6.36 1.31
N VAL A 144 13.10 -7.34 2.12
CA VAL A 144 13.86 -8.52 1.71
C VAL A 144 13.04 -9.77 2.04
N VAL A 145 12.79 -10.58 1.03
CA VAL A 145 12.18 -11.91 1.16
C VAL A 145 13.30 -12.95 1.16
N ALA A 146 13.39 -13.70 2.25
CA ALA A 146 14.37 -14.75 2.41
C ALA A 146 14.18 -15.86 1.36
N ASN A 147 15.27 -16.57 1.09
CA ASN A 147 15.22 -17.70 0.19
C ASN A 147 14.59 -18.92 0.88
N ALA A 148 13.94 -19.78 0.09
CA ALA A 148 13.41 -21.04 0.60
C ALA A 148 14.57 -21.98 1.02
N SER A 149 14.29 -22.94 1.90
CA SER A 149 15.29 -23.92 2.32
C SER A 149 15.75 -24.80 1.15
N GLY A 150 17.06 -25.11 1.11
CA GLY A 150 17.65 -25.96 0.07
C GLY A 150 18.22 -25.23 -1.16
N TYR A 151 18.39 -23.91 -1.07
CA TYR A 151 18.99 -23.07 -2.11
C TYR A 151 20.15 -22.24 -1.55
N SER A 152 21.10 -21.86 -2.41
CA SER A 152 22.34 -21.18 -2.02
C SER A 152 22.26 -19.65 -2.08
N ALA A 153 21.26 -19.08 -2.74
CA ALA A 153 21.08 -17.64 -2.83
C ALA A 153 20.71 -17.01 -1.49
N GLU A 154 21.21 -15.80 -1.27
CA GLU A 154 21.04 -15.03 -0.03
C GLU A 154 19.58 -14.62 0.22
N TYR A 155 18.89 -14.18 -0.83
CA TYR A 155 17.49 -13.77 -0.81
C TYR A 155 16.78 -14.23 -2.07
N LEU A 156 15.46 -14.34 -1.99
CA LEU A 156 14.60 -14.62 -3.15
C LEU A 156 14.27 -13.32 -3.90
N LEU A 157 13.87 -12.29 -3.16
CA LEU A 157 13.40 -11.01 -3.66
C LEU A 157 13.89 -9.90 -2.73
N ASN A 158 14.50 -8.87 -3.30
CA ASN A 158 14.86 -7.64 -2.61
C ASN A 158 14.20 -6.46 -3.32
N VAL A 159 13.58 -5.56 -2.54
CA VAL A 159 12.93 -4.36 -3.03
C VAL A 159 13.43 -3.17 -2.21
N ASP A 160 14.11 -2.24 -2.87
CA ASP A 160 14.68 -1.08 -2.18
C ASP A 160 13.58 -0.17 -1.61
N ARG A 161 12.52 0.06 -2.39
CA ARG A 161 11.42 0.92 -1.98
C ARG A 161 10.08 0.45 -2.53
N ALA A 162 9.08 0.36 -1.67
CA ALA A 162 7.69 0.10 -2.03
C ALA A 162 6.77 1.18 -1.47
N LEU A 163 6.05 1.86 -2.36
CA LEU A 163 5.11 2.93 -2.05
C LEU A 163 3.68 2.46 -2.29
N VAL A 164 2.84 2.57 -1.26
CA VAL A 164 1.41 2.24 -1.32
C VAL A 164 0.60 3.49 -1.03
N ASP A 165 -0.32 3.83 -1.93
CA ASP A 165 -1.20 4.99 -1.82
C ASP A 165 -2.65 4.56 -1.64
N VAL A 166 -3.19 4.86 -0.46
CA VAL A 166 -4.54 4.51 -0.04
C VAL A 166 -5.44 5.73 -0.14
N ASP A 167 -6.63 5.55 -0.72
CA ASP A 167 -7.64 6.60 -0.79
C ASP A 167 -8.32 6.82 0.56
N MET A 168 -7.71 7.70 1.37
CA MET A 168 -8.27 8.09 2.67
C MET A 168 -9.67 8.68 2.57
N CYS A 169 -9.98 9.40 1.49
CA CYS A 169 -11.27 10.07 1.37
C CYS A 169 -12.39 9.04 1.13
N THR A 170 -12.14 8.04 0.29
CA THR A 170 -13.07 6.94 0.07
C THR A 170 -13.20 6.08 1.33
N MET A 171 -12.10 5.78 2.02
CA MET A 171 -12.11 5.01 3.26
C MET A 171 -12.93 5.69 4.37
N ILE A 172 -12.77 7.00 4.57
CA ILE A 172 -13.51 7.76 5.59
C ILE A 172 -15.00 7.88 5.21
N ARG A 173 -15.31 8.18 3.93
CA ARG A 173 -16.70 8.34 3.47
C ARG A 173 -17.53 7.05 3.57
N THR A 174 -16.90 5.91 3.34
CA THR A 174 -17.58 4.60 3.44
C THR A 174 -17.62 4.06 4.87
N GLY A 175 -17.05 4.78 5.84
CA GLY A 175 -16.96 4.34 7.22
C GLY A 175 -16.07 3.11 7.40
N PHE A 176 -14.93 3.07 6.72
CA PHE A 176 -13.94 1.97 6.77
C PHE A 176 -14.45 0.61 6.24
N LYS A 177 -15.47 0.63 5.37
CA LYS A 177 -16.00 -0.58 4.73
C LYS A 177 -15.23 -0.95 3.45
N GLU A 178 -14.80 0.06 2.70
CA GLU A 178 -14.08 -0.09 1.45
C GLU A 178 -12.69 0.54 1.58
N ILE A 179 -11.65 -0.24 1.30
CA ILE A 179 -10.26 0.22 1.27
C ILE A 179 -9.81 0.19 -0.19
N VAL A 180 -9.60 1.37 -0.78
CA VAL A 180 -9.15 1.51 -2.17
C VAL A 180 -7.68 1.90 -2.17
N VAL A 181 -6.84 1.04 -2.71
CA VAL A 181 -5.43 1.30 -2.97
C VAL A 181 -5.32 1.85 -4.39
N GLN A 182 -5.04 3.14 -4.52
CA GLN A 182 -4.95 3.83 -5.81
C GLN A 182 -3.73 3.41 -6.61
N GLY A 183 -2.63 3.12 -5.91
CA GLY A 183 -1.37 2.77 -6.56
C GLY A 183 -0.40 2.08 -5.62
N ILE A 184 0.23 1.03 -6.11
CA ILE A 184 1.39 0.36 -5.52
C ILE A 184 2.54 0.51 -6.50
N VAL A 185 3.67 1.04 -6.03
CA VAL A 185 4.89 1.20 -6.84
C VAL A 185 6.03 0.54 -6.09
N MET A 186 6.66 -0.45 -6.70
CA MET A 186 7.89 -1.07 -6.18
C MET A 186 9.04 -0.66 -7.11
N SER A 187 10.10 -0.09 -6.55
CA SER A 187 11.24 0.41 -7.30
C SER A 187 12.50 -0.36 -6.92
N ASN A 188 13.38 -0.58 -7.92
CA ASN A 188 14.61 -1.38 -7.82
C ASN A 188 14.31 -2.77 -7.27
N VAL A 189 13.64 -3.58 -8.08
CA VAL A 189 13.28 -4.94 -7.69
C VAL A 189 14.37 -5.92 -8.15
N ASP A 190 15.08 -6.58 -7.24
CA ASP A 190 16.07 -7.62 -7.56
C ASP A 190 15.53 -9.00 -7.16
N VAL A 191 15.41 -9.90 -8.14
CA VAL A 191 14.93 -11.27 -7.93
C VAL A 191 16.03 -12.25 -8.26
N ILE A 192 16.29 -13.20 -7.35
CA ILE A 192 17.22 -14.29 -7.62
C ILE A 192 16.43 -15.54 -7.98
N TRP A 193 16.48 -15.94 -9.24
CA TRP A 193 15.91 -17.19 -9.70
C TRP A 193 16.96 -18.29 -9.68
N GLU A 194 16.90 -19.15 -8.66
CA GLU A 194 17.81 -20.28 -8.51
C GLU A 194 17.14 -21.60 -8.92
N LYS A 195 17.79 -22.33 -9.82
CA LYS A 195 17.35 -23.67 -10.25
C LYS A 195 18.13 -24.76 -9.50
N SER A 196 17.40 -25.71 -8.95
CA SER A 196 17.94 -26.95 -8.37
C SER A 196 17.47 -28.13 -9.22
N GLY A 197 18.34 -28.63 -10.09
CA GLY A 197 18.00 -29.66 -11.07
C GLY A 197 17.13 -29.18 -12.24
N MET A 198 16.41 -30.11 -12.87
CA MET A 198 15.70 -29.86 -14.15
C MET A 198 14.34 -29.15 -13.96
N THR A 199 13.65 -29.39 -12.84
CA THR A 199 12.24 -28.99 -12.65
C THR A 199 11.97 -28.17 -11.39
N GLN A 200 12.91 -28.12 -10.45
CA GLN A 200 12.76 -27.40 -9.18
C GLN A 200 13.48 -26.06 -9.22
N SER A 201 12.85 -25.05 -8.63
CA SER A 201 13.44 -23.73 -8.43
C SER A 201 12.86 -23.09 -7.19
N ASN A 202 13.62 -22.17 -6.60
CA ASN A 202 13.22 -21.44 -5.41
C ASN A 202 11.88 -20.70 -5.60
N ILE A 203 11.73 -20.01 -6.72
CA ILE A 203 10.49 -19.31 -7.11
C ILE A 203 9.32 -20.29 -7.17
N LYS A 204 9.50 -21.46 -7.78
CA LYS A 204 8.45 -22.48 -7.89
C LYS A 204 8.02 -23.02 -6.52
N GLN A 205 8.96 -23.22 -5.61
CA GLN A 205 8.65 -23.71 -4.25
C GLN A 205 7.78 -22.72 -3.47
N VAL A 206 8.13 -21.44 -3.50
CA VAL A 206 7.32 -20.39 -2.86
C VAL A 206 5.95 -20.26 -3.53
N LEU A 207 5.90 -20.30 -4.85
CA LEU A 207 4.64 -20.25 -5.58
C LEU A 207 3.71 -21.42 -5.23
N ASN A 208 4.26 -22.64 -5.16
CA ASN A 208 3.51 -23.83 -4.78
C ASN A 208 2.94 -23.72 -3.36
N HIS A 209 3.69 -23.15 -2.42
CA HIS A 209 3.21 -22.94 -1.05
C HIS A 209 1.98 -22.03 -1.02
N VAL A 210 2.06 -20.88 -1.70
CA VAL A 210 0.97 -19.91 -1.72
C VAL A 210 -0.25 -20.45 -2.47
N THR A 211 -0.06 -21.15 -3.61
CA THR A 211 -1.16 -21.77 -4.36
C THR A 211 -1.86 -22.85 -3.54
N ALA A 212 -1.10 -23.75 -2.90
CA ALA A 212 -1.67 -24.81 -2.06
C ALA A 212 -2.44 -24.23 -0.86
N ARG A 213 -1.96 -23.13 -0.27
CA ARG A 213 -2.68 -22.40 0.78
C ARG A 213 -4.02 -21.86 0.28
N ARG A 214 -4.03 -21.24 -0.91
CA ARG A 214 -5.24 -20.66 -1.51
C ARG A 214 -6.29 -21.74 -1.82
N GLU A 215 -5.87 -22.87 -2.37
CA GLU A 215 -6.74 -24.01 -2.64
C GLU A 215 -7.37 -24.57 -1.36
N LYS A 216 -6.57 -24.73 -0.29
CA LYS A 216 -7.06 -25.13 1.03
C LYS A 216 -8.07 -24.13 1.60
N ALA A 217 -7.80 -22.83 1.46
CA ALA A 217 -8.71 -21.78 1.92
C ALA A 217 -10.05 -21.79 1.16
N GLN A 218 -10.01 -22.04 -0.16
CA GLN A 218 -11.21 -22.15 -1.01
C GLN A 218 -12.03 -23.42 -0.70
N GLN A 219 -11.37 -24.55 -0.42
CA GLN A 219 -12.03 -25.78 0.00
C GLN A 219 -12.67 -25.65 1.38
N ALA A 220 -12.03 -24.95 2.33
CA ALA A 220 -12.59 -24.69 3.65
C ALA A 220 -13.82 -23.76 3.61
N GLN A 221 -13.89 -22.85 2.62
CA GLN A 221 -15.03 -21.96 2.43
C GLN A 221 -16.22 -22.64 1.72
N SER A 222 -15.97 -23.60 0.83
CA SER A 222 -17.02 -24.36 0.13
C SER A 222 -17.61 -25.50 0.95
N SER A 223 -16.85 -26.06 1.90
CA SER A 223 -17.34 -27.09 2.85
C SER A 223 -18.12 -26.53 4.05
N ALA A 224 -18.13 -25.21 4.27
CA ALA A 224 -18.92 -24.56 5.32
C ALA A 224 -20.37 -24.23 4.88
N GLY A 225 -20.82 -24.71 3.71
CA GLY A 225 -22.13 -24.43 3.12
C GLY A 225 -23.14 -25.58 3.12
N SER A 226 -22.81 -26.75 3.71
CA SER A 226 -23.66 -27.95 3.62
C SER A 226 -24.13 -28.45 5.00
N GLU A 227 -25.38 -28.11 5.30
CA GLU A 227 -26.37 -28.72 6.22
C GLU A 227 -26.34 -28.53 7.76
N PRO A 228 -27.54 -28.43 8.38
CA PRO A 228 -27.75 -28.21 9.82
C PRO A 228 -27.98 -29.51 10.60
N SER A 229 -27.42 -29.64 11.80
CA SER A 229 -28.11 -30.34 12.90
C SER A 229 -27.51 -30.03 14.26
N ALA A 230 -28.35 -30.23 15.27
CA ALA A 230 -28.31 -29.73 16.63
C ALA A 230 -27.07 -30.12 17.47
N GLY A 231 -26.66 -29.18 18.33
CA GLY A 231 -25.74 -29.44 19.44
C GLY A 231 -25.31 -28.13 20.12
N ASN A 232 -25.85 -27.84 21.30
CA ASN A 232 -25.49 -26.69 22.13
C ASN A 232 -23.98 -26.70 22.45
N ALA A 233 -23.23 -25.80 21.81
CA ALA A 233 -21.91 -25.34 22.24
C ALA A 233 -21.70 -23.89 21.76
N PRO A 234 -20.92 -23.06 22.50
CA PRO A 234 -20.95 -21.61 22.34
C PRO A 234 -20.52 -21.17 20.94
N ALA A 235 -21.32 -20.30 20.33
CA ALA A 235 -21.08 -19.76 19.00
C ALA A 235 -19.65 -19.20 18.86
N PRO A 236 -18.87 -19.59 17.83
CA PRO A 236 -17.63 -18.91 17.51
C PRO A 236 -17.93 -17.45 17.15
N PRO A 237 -17.00 -16.51 17.41
CA PRO A 237 -17.24 -15.08 17.26
C PRO A 237 -17.65 -14.78 15.82
N ARG A 238 -18.79 -14.07 15.70
CA ARG A 238 -19.41 -13.60 14.46
C ARG A 238 -18.35 -13.13 13.45
N ARG A 239 -18.40 -13.70 12.24
CA ARG A 239 -17.59 -13.32 11.08
C ARG A 239 -17.50 -11.79 10.98
N LYS A 240 -16.29 -11.25 11.19
CA LYS A 240 -15.99 -9.82 11.02
C LYS A 240 -16.42 -9.42 9.61
N SER A 241 -17.18 -8.33 9.51
CA SER A 241 -17.66 -7.74 8.25
C SER A 241 -16.58 -7.80 7.18
N ALA A 242 -16.86 -8.45 6.05
CA ALA A 242 -15.95 -8.54 4.93
C ALA A 242 -15.64 -7.13 4.43
N ARG A 243 -14.47 -6.60 4.82
CA ARG A 243 -13.94 -5.35 4.27
C ARG A 243 -13.40 -5.68 2.88
N THR A 244 -13.89 -4.99 1.87
CA THR A 244 -13.42 -5.20 0.50
C THR A 244 -12.20 -4.32 0.26
N ILE A 245 -11.09 -4.93 -0.16
CA ILE A 245 -9.94 -4.19 -0.68
C ILE A 245 -9.98 -4.24 -2.20
N ARG A 246 -9.81 -3.06 -2.81
CA ARG A 246 -9.60 -2.90 -4.25
C ARG A 246 -8.24 -2.26 -4.50
N VAL A 247 -7.43 -2.86 -5.36
CA VAL A 247 -6.14 -2.34 -5.82
C VAL A 247 -6.31 -1.94 -7.28
N GLU A 248 -6.10 -0.66 -7.57
CA GLU A 248 -6.25 -0.11 -8.93
C GLU A 248 -4.94 -0.32 -9.70
N LYS A 249 -3.90 0.48 -9.42
CA LYS A 249 -2.65 0.45 -10.19
C LYS A 249 -1.53 -0.27 -9.44
N VAL A 250 -0.77 -1.10 -10.15
CA VAL A 250 0.45 -1.73 -9.62
C VAL A 250 1.57 -1.54 -10.64
N ARG A 251 2.73 -1.07 -10.18
CA ARG A 251 3.91 -0.84 -11.00
C ARG A 251 5.15 -1.43 -10.36
N PHE A 252 5.96 -2.07 -11.18
CA PHE A 252 7.28 -2.58 -10.82
C PHE A 252 8.31 -1.91 -11.71
N ASP A 253 9.17 -1.09 -11.11
CA ASP A 253 10.21 -0.31 -11.78
C ASP A 253 11.59 -0.94 -11.57
N ASP A 254 12.45 -0.87 -12.58
CA ASP A 254 13.87 -1.25 -12.51
C ASP A 254 14.07 -2.69 -12.02
N ILE A 255 13.53 -3.65 -12.78
CA ILE A 255 13.51 -5.07 -12.41
C ILE A 255 14.82 -5.75 -12.84
N GLY A 256 15.63 -6.16 -11.87
CA GLY A 256 16.78 -7.04 -12.03
C GLY A 256 16.43 -8.50 -11.72
N VAL A 257 16.91 -9.42 -12.56
CA VAL A 257 16.75 -10.85 -12.36
C VAL A 257 18.11 -11.53 -12.45
N LYS A 258 18.55 -12.15 -11.37
CA LYS A 258 19.74 -12.99 -11.34
C LYS A 258 19.33 -14.45 -11.52
N MET A 259 19.68 -15.05 -12.65
CA MET A 259 19.52 -16.48 -12.88
C MET A 259 20.71 -17.22 -12.29
N ALA A 260 20.52 -17.83 -11.13
CA ALA A 260 21.51 -18.60 -10.42
C ALA A 260 21.31 -20.12 -10.63
N SER A 261 22.40 -20.87 -10.63
CA SER A 261 22.35 -22.33 -10.61
C SER A 261 22.91 -22.85 -9.30
N HIS A 262 22.19 -23.78 -8.68
CA HIS A 262 22.68 -24.47 -7.49
C HIS A 262 23.99 -25.24 -7.79
N LEU A 263 24.17 -25.73 -9.02
CA LEU A 263 25.40 -26.42 -9.46
C LEU A 263 26.63 -25.51 -9.47
N LEU A 264 26.43 -24.20 -9.65
CA LEU A 264 27.50 -23.19 -9.68
C LEU A 264 27.57 -22.39 -8.38
N GLN A 265 27.08 -22.96 -7.27
CA GLN A 265 27.08 -22.31 -5.94
C GLN A 265 26.47 -20.90 -5.95
N GLY A 266 25.39 -20.69 -6.72
CA GLY A 266 24.71 -19.40 -6.78
C GLY A 266 25.34 -18.36 -7.72
N ALA A 267 26.40 -18.73 -8.45
CA ALA A 267 26.88 -17.94 -9.59
C ALA A 267 25.86 -17.98 -10.73
N GLY A 268 25.73 -16.85 -11.43
CA GLY A 268 24.61 -16.66 -12.34
C GLY A 268 24.70 -15.39 -13.18
N MET A 269 23.93 -15.36 -14.26
CA MET A 269 23.82 -14.21 -15.15
C MET A 269 22.72 -13.26 -14.64
N ARG A 270 22.98 -11.95 -14.70
CA ARG A 270 21.97 -10.93 -14.42
C ARG A 270 21.34 -10.44 -15.72
N LEU A 271 20.02 -10.35 -15.70
CA LEU A 271 19.18 -9.81 -16.78
C LEU A 271 18.33 -8.68 -16.21
N SER A 272 18.23 -7.59 -16.95
CA SER A 272 17.26 -6.53 -16.65
C SER A 272 15.98 -6.80 -17.42
N VAL A 273 14.85 -6.83 -16.72
CA VAL A 273 13.52 -6.99 -17.30
C VAL A 273 12.88 -5.60 -17.40
N ALA A 274 12.04 -5.40 -18.42
CA ALA A 274 11.31 -4.15 -18.58
C ALA A 274 10.30 -3.93 -17.44
N ASP A 275 10.00 -2.67 -17.16
CA ASP A 275 8.99 -2.29 -16.15
C ASP A 275 7.64 -2.94 -16.44
N ILE A 276 6.94 -3.31 -15.37
CA ILE A 276 5.64 -3.97 -15.44
C ILE A 276 4.59 -3.03 -14.87
N ASP A 277 3.56 -2.73 -15.67
CA ASP A 277 2.46 -1.84 -15.32
C ASP A 277 1.11 -2.60 -15.39
N TYR A 278 0.35 -2.56 -14.31
CA TYR A 278 -1.05 -3.00 -14.23
C TYR A 278 -1.95 -1.79 -13.99
N ASP A 279 -2.95 -1.61 -14.86
CA ASP A 279 -3.91 -0.51 -14.74
C ASP A 279 -5.10 -0.82 -13.83
N ASP A 280 -5.51 -2.10 -13.76
CA ASP A 280 -6.56 -2.59 -12.86
C ASP A 280 -6.21 -3.97 -12.29
N PHE A 281 -5.45 -3.97 -11.20
CA PHE A 281 -4.93 -5.19 -10.59
C PHE A 281 -6.03 -6.08 -10.01
N SER A 282 -7.05 -5.47 -9.40
CA SER A 282 -8.18 -6.20 -8.80
C SER A 282 -9.13 -6.80 -9.84
N ALA A 283 -9.25 -6.24 -11.03
CA ALA A 283 -9.99 -6.89 -12.12
C ALA A 283 -9.28 -8.18 -12.58
N ASP A 284 -7.96 -8.15 -12.70
CA ASP A 284 -7.17 -9.27 -13.21
C ASP A 284 -6.99 -10.42 -12.19
N HIS A 285 -6.90 -10.09 -10.89
CA HIS A 285 -6.59 -11.07 -9.84
C HIS A 285 -7.73 -11.31 -8.84
N GLY A 286 -8.86 -10.60 -9.01
CA GLY A 286 -10.03 -10.64 -8.13
C GLY A 286 -9.95 -9.68 -6.94
N SER A 287 -11.09 -9.46 -6.27
CA SER A 287 -11.12 -8.73 -5.00
C SER A 287 -10.60 -9.63 -3.87
N CYS A 288 -9.50 -9.24 -3.22
CA CYS A 288 -8.81 -10.07 -2.25
C CYS A 288 -9.15 -9.67 -0.81
N ILE A 289 -9.06 -10.64 0.10
CA ILE A 289 -9.01 -10.39 1.54
C ILE A 289 -7.63 -9.80 1.86
N ILE A 290 -7.53 -9.00 2.93
CA ILE A 290 -6.30 -8.27 3.35
C ILE A 290 -5.05 -9.17 3.28
N ASP A 291 -5.17 -10.40 3.78
CA ASP A 291 -4.05 -11.32 3.97
C ASP A 291 -3.54 -11.92 2.64
N ASP A 292 -4.33 -11.84 1.56
CA ASP A 292 -4.01 -12.42 0.26
C ASP A 292 -3.37 -11.40 -0.69
N VAL A 293 -3.54 -10.09 -0.47
CA VAL A 293 -3.06 -9.05 -1.40
C VAL A 293 -1.54 -9.11 -1.55
N ALA A 294 -0.80 -9.23 -0.44
CA ALA A 294 0.67 -9.32 -0.48
C ALA A 294 1.14 -10.58 -1.21
N ALA A 295 0.49 -11.72 -0.95
CA ALA A 295 0.77 -12.99 -1.60
C ALA A 295 0.57 -12.88 -3.12
N ILE A 296 -0.56 -12.29 -3.53
CA ILE A 296 -0.92 -12.13 -4.94
C ILE A 296 0.05 -11.17 -5.63
N LEU A 297 0.44 -10.06 -5.01
CA LEU A 297 1.44 -9.13 -5.57
C LEU A 297 2.79 -9.82 -5.81
N VAL A 298 3.30 -10.56 -4.81
CA VAL A 298 4.55 -11.30 -4.94
C VAL A 298 4.42 -12.39 -6.00
N MET A 299 3.32 -13.14 -6.03
CA MET A 299 3.05 -14.13 -7.07
C MET A 299 3.01 -13.52 -8.46
N SER A 300 2.29 -12.41 -8.66
CA SER A 300 2.17 -11.74 -9.95
C SER A 300 3.52 -11.22 -10.44
N LEU A 301 4.36 -10.70 -9.53
CA LEU A 301 5.73 -10.32 -9.85
C LEU A 301 6.56 -11.54 -10.26
N LEU A 302 6.61 -12.58 -9.43
CA LEU A 302 7.40 -13.78 -9.70
C LEU A 302 6.98 -14.47 -11.00
N LYS A 303 5.67 -14.54 -11.28
CA LYS A 303 5.13 -15.06 -12.54
C LYS A 303 5.59 -14.23 -13.73
N SER A 304 5.49 -12.91 -13.64
CA SER A 304 5.90 -12.00 -14.71
C SER A 304 7.40 -12.04 -14.97
N VAL A 305 8.21 -12.17 -13.92
CA VAL A 305 9.68 -12.34 -14.01
C VAL A 305 10.04 -13.61 -14.76
N VAL A 306 9.44 -14.75 -14.40
CA VAL A 306 9.70 -16.02 -15.09
C VAL A 306 9.19 -16.00 -16.53
N ALA A 307 7.99 -15.44 -16.77
CA ALA A 307 7.44 -15.32 -18.12
C ALA A 307 8.33 -14.45 -19.02
N SER A 308 8.92 -13.39 -18.46
CA SER A 308 9.82 -12.48 -19.18
C SER A 308 11.20 -13.08 -19.44
N THR A 309 11.69 -13.98 -18.57
CA THR A 309 13.03 -14.58 -18.69
C THR A 309 13.05 -15.93 -19.41
N ALA A 310 12.04 -16.78 -19.20
CA ALA A 310 11.93 -18.10 -19.82
C ALA A 310 11.04 -18.14 -21.07
N GLY A 311 10.34 -17.04 -21.37
CA GLY A 311 9.36 -16.95 -22.45
C GLY A 311 7.96 -17.45 -22.03
N LYS A 312 6.92 -16.86 -22.63
CA LYS A 312 5.50 -17.11 -22.28
C LYS A 312 5.12 -18.60 -22.26
N SER A 313 5.59 -19.38 -23.24
CA SER A 313 5.27 -20.81 -23.34
C SER A 313 5.84 -21.66 -22.20
N ILE A 314 6.94 -21.22 -21.57
CA ILE A 314 7.51 -21.90 -20.40
C ILE A 314 6.83 -21.38 -19.14
N GLY A 315 6.49 -20.09 -19.07
CA GLY A 315 5.65 -19.53 -18.00
C GLY A 315 4.37 -20.35 -17.82
N ASP A 316 3.59 -20.54 -18.88
CA ASP A 316 2.30 -21.26 -18.81
C ASP A 316 2.43 -22.74 -18.43
N HIS A 317 3.61 -23.36 -18.65
CA HIS A 317 3.86 -24.76 -18.29
C HIS A 317 4.48 -24.91 -16.88
N PHE A 318 4.99 -23.83 -16.31
CA PHE A 318 5.49 -23.76 -14.94
C PHE A 318 4.43 -23.25 -13.94
N PHE A 319 3.33 -22.67 -14.42
CA PHE A 319 2.32 -21.95 -13.64
C PHE A 319 0.90 -22.49 -13.70
#